data_AF-A0A961ZYD4-F1
#
_entry.id   AF-A0A961ZYD4-F1
#
_cell.length_a   1.000
_cell.length_b   1.000
_cell.length_c   1.000
_cell.angle_alpha   90.00
_cell.angle_beta   90.00
_cell.angle_gamma   90.00
#
_symmetry.space_group_name_H-M   'P 1'
#
loop_
_entity.id
_entity.type
_entity.pdbx_description
1 polymer ?
#
loop_
_entity_poly.entity_id
_entity_poly.type
_entity_poly.pdbx_seq_one_letter_code
_entity_poly.pdbx_strand_id
1 'polypeptide(L)'
;GKYSIIRSIATLAYDCRRSNFFTGHLMAALRIVQRGDMSPGQLRGGWAGEIGQVQFLPGSYDRYAVDYDGNGRRDLVHSTADALASTANFLKGHGWRRGQPWGPGTQNYSVIKDWNRADVYARTIALMADRLK
;
A
#
# COMPACT_ATOMS: atom_id res chain seq x y z
N GLY A 1 0.43 -3.50 12.04
CA GLY A 1 1.64 -4.24 12.48
C GLY A 1 2.28 -3.53 13.66
N LYS A 2 3.28 -4.15 14.33
CA LYS A 2 3.85 -3.63 15.59
C LYS A 2 5.26 -3.01 15.45
N TYR A 3 5.90 -3.15 14.30
CA TYR A 3 7.27 -2.70 14.05
C TYR A 3 7.32 -1.21 13.71
N SER A 4 8.40 -0.53 14.11
CA SER A 4 8.71 0.81 13.61
C SER A 4 9.10 0.72 12.14
N ILE A 5 8.34 1.39 11.27
CA ILE A 5 8.55 1.34 9.82
C ILE A 5 9.91 1.94 9.44
N ILE A 6 10.27 3.08 10.03
CA ILE A 6 11.56 3.73 9.78
C ILE A 6 12.71 2.78 10.13
N ARG A 7 12.67 2.14 11.32
CA ARG A 7 13.70 1.16 11.72
C ARG A 7 13.73 -0.04 10.77
N SER A 8 12.59 -0.63 10.47
CA SER A 8 12.47 -1.79 9.58
C SER A 8 13.07 -1.52 8.20
N ILE A 9 12.68 -0.41 7.57
CA ILE A 9 13.15 -0.08 6.23
C ILE A 9 14.60 0.39 6.24
N ALA A 10 15.06 1.11 7.28
CA ALA A 10 16.47 1.45 7.42
C ALA A 10 17.37 0.20 7.50
N THR A 11 16.96 -0.81 8.27
CA THR A 11 17.65 -2.11 8.30
C THR A 11 17.70 -2.76 6.91
N LEU A 12 16.59 -2.73 6.16
CA LEU A 12 16.52 -3.34 4.82
C LEU A 12 17.21 -2.52 3.73
N ALA A 13 17.32 -1.20 3.91
CA ALA A 13 18.10 -0.32 3.05
C ALA A 13 19.61 -0.51 3.27
N TYR A 14 20.02 -0.87 4.49
CA TYR A 14 21.40 -1.25 4.79
C TYR A 14 21.75 -2.67 4.30
N ASP A 15 20.78 -3.59 4.23
CA ASP A 15 20.97 -4.95 3.70
C ASP A 15 21.28 -4.95 2.19
N CYS A 16 22.33 -5.68 1.78
CA CYS A 16 22.86 -5.66 0.42
C CYS A 16 21.93 -6.26 -0.65
N ARG A 17 20.96 -7.12 -0.29
CA ARG A 17 20.16 -7.86 -1.27
C ARG A 17 19.18 -6.96 -2.02
N ARG A 18 18.62 -5.96 -1.34
CA ARG A 18 17.59 -5.05 -1.88
C ARG A 18 17.77 -3.59 -1.45
N SER A 19 19.00 -3.20 -1.13
CA SER A 19 19.35 -1.86 -0.61
C SER A 19 18.70 -0.72 -1.40
N ASN A 20 18.88 -0.67 -2.73
CA ASN A 20 18.34 0.41 -3.57
C ASN A 20 16.81 0.49 -3.53
N PHE A 21 16.12 -0.66 -3.51
CA PHE A 21 14.67 -0.72 -3.43
C PHE A 21 14.16 -0.13 -2.11
N PHE A 22 14.76 -0.52 -0.98
CA PHE A 22 14.34 -0.03 0.33
C PHE A 22 14.84 1.38 0.65
N THR A 23 15.94 1.83 0.05
CA THR A 23 16.41 3.23 0.18
C THR A 23 15.35 4.21 -0.34
N GLY A 24 14.73 3.91 -1.48
CA GLY A 24 13.62 4.72 -2.00
C GLY A 24 12.43 4.78 -1.03
N HIS A 25 12.12 3.64 -0.38
CA HIS A 25 11.06 3.57 0.63
C HIS A 25 11.44 4.27 1.95
N LEU A 26 12.71 4.28 2.33
CA LEU A 26 13.19 5.03 3.50
C LEU A 26 12.99 6.52 3.28
N MET A 27 13.40 7.02 2.12
CA MET A 27 13.20 8.43 1.76
C MET A 27 11.71 8.81 1.71
N ALA A 28 10.86 7.93 1.19
CA ALA A 28 9.41 8.14 1.20
C ALA A 28 8.85 8.17 2.64
N ALA A 29 9.31 7.29 3.54
CA ALA A 29 8.89 7.31 4.95
C ALA A 29 9.28 8.62 5.64
N LEU A 30 10.47 9.14 5.38
CA LEU A 30 10.91 10.44 5.91
C LEU A 30 10.06 11.60 5.37
N ARG A 31 9.69 11.57 4.08
CA ARG A 31 8.78 12.59 3.50
C ARG A 31 7.39 12.57 4.12
N ILE A 32 6.86 11.39 4.44
CA ILE A 32 5.58 11.25 5.15
C ILE A 32 5.65 11.97 6.50
N VAL A 33 6.74 11.76 7.26
CA VAL A 33 6.96 12.48 8.52
C VAL A 33 7.09 13.99 8.29
N GLN A 34 7.91 14.39 7.31
CA GLN A 34 8.19 15.80 7.03
C GLN A 34 6.91 16.58 6.64
N ARG A 35 5.97 15.96 5.93
CA ARG A 35 4.68 16.57 5.60
C ARG A 35 3.70 16.65 6.76
N GLY A 36 3.96 15.96 7.87
CA GLY A 36 3.05 15.89 9.01
C GLY A 36 1.91 14.89 8.85
N ASP A 37 1.95 14.04 7.81
CA ASP A 37 0.98 12.97 7.56
C ASP A 37 0.89 12.04 8.79
N MET A 38 2.05 11.61 9.31
CA MET A 38 2.21 10.79 10.53
C MET A 38 3.49 11.18 11.27
N SER A 39 3.46 11.19 12.60
CA SER A 39 4.68 11.32 13.40
C SER A 39 5.55 10.06 13.31
N PRO A 40 6.85 10.12 13.66
CA PRO A 40 7.72 8.94 13.68
C PRO A 40 7.18 7.79 14.56
N GLY A 41 6.50 8.13 15.66
CA GLY A 41 5.88 7.17 16.57
C GLY A 41 4.61 6.50 16.01
N GLN A 42 3.90 7.18 15.11
CA GLN A 42 2.71 6.67 14.43
C GLN A 42 3.05 5.77 13.23
N LEU A 43 4.25 5.91 12.64
CA LEU A 43 4.73 5.06 11.55
C LEU A 43 5.07 3.64 12.03
N ARG A 44 4.02 2.87 12.29
CA ARG A 44 4.08 1.46 12.72
C ARG A 44 3.39 0.55 11.73
N GLY A 45 3.99 -0.61 11.47
CA GLY A 45 3.63 -1.40 10.30
C GLY A 45 4.07 -2.86 10.33
N GLY A 46 4.00 -3.47 9.15
CA GLY A 46 4.62 -4.75 8.86
C GLY A 46 6.14 -4.68 8.98
N TRP A 47 6.79 -5.84 9.07
CA TRP A 47 8.22 -5.91 9.32
C TRP A 47 9.05 -5.37 8.15
N ALA A 48 8.50 -5.37 6.92
CA ALA A 48 9.14 -4.82 5.73
C ALA A 48 8.74 -3.36 5.44
N GLY A 49 7.92 -2.77 6.32
CA GLY A 49 7.55 -1.35 6.27
C GLY A 49 6.14 -1.05 5.76
N GLU A 50 5.27 -2.04 5.71
CA GLU A 50 3.89 -1.90 5.25
C GLU A 50 3.01 -1.08 6.22
N ILE A 51 2.38 -0.02 5.72
CA ILE A 51 1.57 0.96 6.46
C ILE A 51 0.10 0.54 6.47
N GLY A 52 -0.51 0.57 7.66
CA GLY A 52 -1.96 0.65 7.83
C GLY A 52 -2.77 -0.55 7.31
N GLN A 53 -4.07 -0.33 7.09
CA GLN A 53 -5.04 -1.36 6.72
C GLN A 53 -4.71 -1.99 5.35
N VAL A 54 -4.17 -1.19 4.43
CA VAL A 54 -3.85 -1.58 3.05
C VAL A 54 -2.44 -2.13 2.88
N GLN A 55 -1.62 -2.11 3.92
CA GLN A 55 -0.24 -2.62 3.88
C GLN A 55 0.63 -1.98 2.76
N PHE A 56 0.44 -0.70 2.47
CA PHE A 56 1.28 0.02 1.51
C PHE A 56 2.70 0.22 2.02
N LEU A 57 3.70 -0.08 1.20
CA LEU A 57 5.05 0.45 1.43
C LEU A 57 5.03 1.99 1.30
N PRO A 58 5.93 2.72 1.95
CA PRO A 58 5.90 4.19 1.96
C PRO A 58 5.93 4.84 0.57
N GLY A 59 6.53 4.18 -0.42
CA GLY A 59 6.56 4.69 -1.80
C GLY A 59 5.21 4.52 -2.53
N SER A 60 4.40 3.55 -2.12
CA SER A 60 3.01 3.42 -2.59
C SER A 60 2.11 4.42 -1.86
N TYR A 61 2.34 4.63 -0.56
CA TYR A 61 1.67 5.71 0.18
C TYR A 61 1.89 7.06 -0.49
N ASP A 62 3.15 7.40 -0.81
CA ASP A 62 3.51 8.69 -1.43
C ASP A 62 2.77 8.93 -2.75
N ARG A 63 2.57 7.87 -3.55
CA ARG A 63 1.95 7.93 -4.89
C ARG A 63 0.43 7.81 -4.89
N TYR A 64 -0.13 7.01 -3.99
CA TYR A 64 -1.52 6.56 -4.10
C TYR A 64 -2.39 6.87 -2.89
N ALA A 65 -1.82 7.30 -1.76
CA ALA A 65 -2.62 7.66 -0.61
C ALA A 65 -3.49 8.90 -0.91
N VAL A 66 -4.76 8.83 -0.55
CA VAL A 66 -5.79 9.86 -0.74
C VAL A 66 -6.38 10.22 0.62
N ASP A 67 -6.54 11.52 0.86
CA ASP A 67 -7.31 12.07 1.98
C ASP A 67 -8.73 12.18 1.45
N TYR A 68 -9.55 11.18 1.78
CA TYR A 68 -10.89 11.03 1.23
C TYR A 68 -11.95 11.64 2.14
N ASP A 69 -11.72 11.63 3.45
CA ASP A 69 -12.62 12.28 4.40
C ASP A 69 -12.39 13.81 4.53
N GLY A 70 -11.31 14.33 3.94
CA GLY A 70 -11.06 15.77 3.76
C GLY A 70 -10.50 16.44 5.01
N ASN A 71 -9.95 15.68 5.96
CA ASN A 71 -9.46 16.21 7.23
C ASN A 71 -8.03 16.78 7.16
N GLY A 72 -7.40 16.76 5.98
CA GLY A 72 -6.04 17.23 5.72
C GLY A 72 -4.95 16.17 5.94
N ARG A 73 -5.31 14.92 6.22
CA ARG A 73 -4.37 13.81 6.44
C ARG A 73 -4.78 12.59 5.64
N ARG A 74 -3.79 11.83 5.18
CA ARG A 74 -4.00 10.55 4.48
C ARG A 74 -3.82 9.41 5.47
N ASP A 75 -4.79 9.18 6.33
CA ASP A 75 -4.69 8.24 7.45
C ASP A 75 -5.10 6.81 7.04
N LEU A 76 -4.15 6.08 6.45
CA LEU A 76 -4.38 4.68 6.07
C LEU A 76 -4.38 3.71 7.27
N VAL A 77 -4.12 4.20 8.49
CA VAL A 77 -4.09 3.38 9.70
C VAL A 77 -5.48 3.34 10.32
N HIS A 78 -6.09 4.51 10.53
CA HIS A 78 -7.35 4.63 11.27
C HIS A 78 -8.56 5.00 10.40
N SER A 79 -8.38 5.69 9.27
CA SER A 79 -9.49 6.03 8.38
C SER A 79 -9.76 4.92 7.38
N THR A 80 -10.89 4.22 7.56
CA THR A 80 -11.39 3.25 6.57
C THR A 80 -11.70 3.94 5.24
N ALA A 81 -12.15 5.19 5.27
CA ALA A 81 -12.45 5.97 4.08
C ALA A 81 -11.19 6.20 3.23
N ASP A 82 -10.11 6.68 3.85
CA ASP A 82 -8.82 6.88 3.18
C ASP A 82 -8.23 5.56 2.69
N ALA A 83 -8.32 4.49 3.50
CA ALA A 83 -7.85 3.16 3.12
C ALA A 83 -8.54 2.63 1.85
N LEU A 84 -9.87 2.70 1.78
CA LEU A 84 -10.64 2.27 0.61
C LEU A 84 -10.36 3.14 -0.61
N ALA A 85 -10.35 4.47 -0.45
CA ALA A 85 -10.08 5.40 -1.53
C ALA A 85 -8.66 5.24 -2.10
N SER A 86 -7.67 5.05 -1.22
CA SER A 86 -6.27 4.82 -1.62
C SER A 86 -6.08 3.49 -2.33
N THR A 87 -6.80 2.45 -1.89
CA THR A 87 -6.85 1.16 -2.60
C THR A 87 -7.43 1.34 -4.00
N ALA A 88 -8.56 2.03 -4.13
CA ALA A 88 -9.18 2.32 -5.42
C ALA A 88 -8.26 3.15 -6.32
N ASN A 89 -7.55 4.14 -5.76
CA ASN A 89 -6.59 4.96 -6.49
C ASN A 89 -5.39 4.14 -7.00
N PHE A 90 -4.86 3.22 -6.21
CA PHE A 90 -3.85 2.28 -6.66
C PHE A 90 -4.36 1.42 -7.83
N LEU A 91 -5.53 0.79 -7.69
CA LEU A 91 -6.09 -0.07 -8.74
C LEU A 91 -6.29 0.74 -10.03
N LYS A 92 -6.86 1.95 -9.93
CA LYS A 92 -7.03 2.87 -11.07
C LYS A 92 -5.68 3.24 -11.70
N GLY A 93 -4.69 3.62 -10.89
CA GLY A 93 -3.35 3.99 -11.36
C GLY A 93 -2.60 2.84 -12.07
N HIS A 94 -2.93 1.60 -11.71
CA HIS A 94 -2.42 0.39 -12.36
C HIS A 94 -3.25 -0.07 -13.57
N GLY A 95 -4.29 0.68 -13.96
CA GLY A 95 -5.04 0.43 -15.19
C GLY A 95 -6.29 -0.44 -15.01
N TRP A 96 -6.88 -0.44 -13.81
CA TRP A 96 -8.18 -1.08 -13.57
C TRP A 96 -9.25 -0.54 -14.53
N ARG A 97 -10.01 -1.44 -15.17
CA ARG A 97 -11.10 -1.12 -16.09
C ARG A 97 -12.44 -1.40 -15.42
N ARG A 98 -13.20 -0.33 -15.16
CA ARG A 98 -14.54 -0.43 -14.54
C ARG A 98 -15.46 -1.30 -15.40
N GLY A 99 -16.25 -2.16 -14.75
CA GLY A 99 -17.21 -3.04 -15.41
C GLY A 99 -16.60 -4.25 -16.14
N GLN A 100 -15.27 -4.39 -16.16
CA GLN A 100 -14.61 -5.54 -16.78
C GLN A 100 -14.42 -6.70 -15.79
N PRO A 101 -14.41 -7.96 -16.26
CA PRO A 101 -14.17 -9.13 -15.41
C PRO A 101 -12.76 -9.11 -14.79
N TRP A 102 -12.61 -9.78 -13.65
CA TRP A 102 -11.37 -9.82 -12.84
C TRP A 102 -10.89 -11.25 -12.51
N GLY A 103 -11.34 -12.25 -13.26
CA GLY A 103 -10.84 -13.62 -13.15
C GLY A 103 -9.48 -13.81 -13.83
N PRO A 104 -8.79 -14.95 -13.61
CA PRO A 104 -7.50 -15.25 -14.24
C PRO A 104 -7.49 -14.98 -15.75
N GLY A 105 -6.42 -14.33 -16.24
CA GLY A 105 -6.24 -13.98 -17.65
C GLY A 105 -6.85 -12.63 -18.08
N THR A 106 -7.58 -11.94 -17.20
CA THR A 106 -8.16 -10.62 -17.49
C THR A 106 -7.22 -9.46 -17.13
N GLN A 107 -7.46 -8.26 -17.70
CA GLN A 107 -6.75 -7.03 -17.32
C GLN A 107 -6.92 -6.70 -15.83
N ASN A 108 -8.12 -6.81 -15.27
CA ASN A 108 -8.32 -6.46 -13.87
C ASN A 108 -7.62 -7.47 -12.94
N TYR A 109 -7.47 -8.72 -13.35
CA TYR A 109 -6.68 -9.70 -12.61
C TYR A 109 -5.18 -9.39 -12.62
N SER A 110 -4.63 -8.87 -13.73
CA SER A 110 -3.23 -8.41 -13.74
C SER A 110 -3.02 -7.23 -12.78
N VAL A 111 -3.99 -6.32 -12.68
CA VAL A 111 -3.97 -5.22 -11.70
C VAL A 111 -3.98 -5.73 -10.26
N ILE A 112 -4.78 -6.77 -9.93
CA ILE A 112 -4.73 -7.39 -8.60
C ILE A 112 -3.34 -7.97 -8.31
N LYS A 113 -2.68 -8.57 -9.31
CA LYS A 113 -1.33 -9.12 -9.18
C LYS A 113 -0.24 -8.07 -9.00
N ASP A 114 -0.48 -6.82 -9.40
CA ASP A 114 0.44 -5.73 -9.13
C ASP A 114 0.48 -5.34 -7.64
N TRP A 115 -0.59 -5.63 -6.90
CA TRP A 115 -0.61 -5.47 -5.44
C TRP A 115 0.30 -6.49 -4.75
N ASN A 116 0.15 -7.77 -5.15
CA ASN A 116 0.99 -8.87 -4.71
C ASN A 116 1.12 -9.89 -5.84
N ARG A 117 2.35 -10.21 -6.21
CA ARG A 117 2.67 -11.04 -7.38
C ARG A 117 2.32 -12.52 -7.24
N ALA A 118 1.91 -12.98 -6.05
CA ALA A 118 1.53 -14.37 -5.82
C ALA A 118 0.18 -14.69 -6.49
N ASP A 119 0.15 -15.73 -7.33
CA ASP A 119 -1.09 -16.10 -8.04
C ASP A 119 -2.19 -16.54 -7.07
N VAL A 120 -1.84 -17.30 -6.03
CA VAL A 120 -2.80 -17.71 -4.98
C VAL A 120 -3.43 -16.53 -4.25
N TYR A 121 -2.68 -15.44 -4.05
CA TYR A 121 -3.20 -14.21 -3.45
C TYR A 121 -4.26 -13.58 -4.36
N ALA A 122 -3.92 -13.37 -5.64
CA ALA A 122 -4.83 -12.76 -6.60
C ALA A 122 -6.10 -13.60 -6.83
N ARG A 123 -5.98 -14.94 -6.92
CA ARG A 123 -7.14 -15.85 -6.96
C ARG A 123 -8.03 -15.72 -5.73
N THR A 124 -7.42 -15.63 -4.55
CA THR A 124 -8.15 -15.49 -3.29
C THR A 124 -8.93 -14.18 -3.27
N ILE A 125 -8.31 -13.05 -3.65
CA ILE A 125 -8.99 -11.76 -3.75
C ILE A 125 -10.15 -11.81 -4.73
N ALA A 126 -9.94 -12.35 -5.94
CA ALA A 126 -10.99 -12.47 -6.95
C ALA A 126 -12.19 -13.30 -6.44
N LEU A 127 -11.92 -14.47 -5.84
CA LEU A 127 -12.95 -15.36 -5.29
C LEU A 127 -13.70 -14.71 -4.12
N MET A 128 -12.99 -14.08 -3.19
CA MET A 128 -13.62 -13.41 -2.04
C MET A 128 -14.47 -12.22 -2.49
N ALA A 129 -14.01 -11.44 -3.47
CA ALA A 129 -14.78 -10.34 -4.04
C ALA A 129 -16.10 -10.82 -4.68
N ASP A 130 -16.08 -11.98 -5.35
CA ASP A 130 -17.31 -12.55 -5.92
C ASP A 130 -18.29 -13.06 -4.87
N ARG A 131 -17.80 -13.48 -3.68
CA ARG A 131 -18.65 -13.94 -2.57
C ARG A 131 -19.24 -12.81 -1.71
N LEU A 132 -18.68 -11.61 -1.80
CA LEU A 132 -19.13 -10.42 -1.07
C LEU A 132 -20.17 -9.60 -1.86
N LYS A 133 -20.42 -9.96 -3.12
CA LYS A 133 -21.54 -9.44 -3.91
C LYS A 133 -22.85 -10.04 -3.44
#